data_AF-A0AAE8HV26-F1
#
_entry.id   AF-A0AAE8HV26-F1
#
_cell.length_a   1.000
_cell.length_b   1.000
_cell.length_c   1.000
_cell.angle_alpha   90.00
_cell.angle_beta   90.00
_cell.angle_gamma   90.00
#
_symmetry.space_group_name_H-M   'P 1'
#
loop_
_entity.id
_entity.type
_entity.pdbx_description
1 polymer ?
#
loop_
_entity_poly.entity_id
_entity_poly.type
_entity_poly.pdbx_seq_one_letter_code
_entity_poly.pdbx_strand_id
1 'polypeptide(L)' 'MNFAHLRSEWVPNTVTRELLAGAVVALALIPEAIAFSIIAGVDPKVGLYASFCIAVVTAFAGGRPAMISAATGA' A
#
# COMPACT_ATOMS: atom_id res chain seq x y z
N MET A 1 17.33 11.78 -13.84
CA MET A 1 17.51 10.75 -12.80
C MET A 1 18.82 10.02 -13.04
N ASN A 2 19.60 9.76 -11.99
CA ASN A 2 20.87 9.04 -12.09
C ASN A 2 20.59 7.52 -12.16
N PHE A 3 21.27 6.78 -13.05
CA PHE A 3 21.09 5.33 -13.18
C PHE A 3 21.38 4.57 -11.87
N ALA A 4 22.29 5.10 -11.05
CA ALA A 4 22.59 4.54 -9.73
C ALA A 4 21.39 4.62 -8.76
N HIS A 5 20.59 5.70 -8.83
CA HIS A 5 19.42 5.90 -7.98
C HIS A 5 18.27 4.95 -8.35
N LEU A 6 18.01 4.81 -9.66
CA LEU A 6 17.01 3.86 -10.16
C LEU A 6 17.36 2.42 -9.78
N ARG A 7 18.64 2.06 -9.83
CA ARG A 7 19.09 0.73 -9.39
C ARG A 7 18.84 0.52 -7.89
N SER A 8 19.09 1.53 -7.04
CA SER A 8 18.82 1.42 -5.61
C SER A 8 17.33 1.39 -5.25
N GLU A 9 16.47 1.99 -6.07
CA GLU A 9 15.00 1.96 -5.88
C GLU A 9 14.40 0.60 -6.28
N TRP A 10 14.81 0.05 -7.43
CA TRP A 10 14.26 -1.20 -7.96
C TRP A 10 14.88 -2.46 -7.36
N VAL A 11 16.16 -2.39 -6.99
CA VAL A 11 16.90 -3.50 -6.38
C VAL A 11 17.60 -3.02 -5.11
N PRO A 12 16.83 -2.66 -4.07
CA PRO A 12 17.41 -2.23 -2.81
C PRO A 12 18.12 -3.40 -2.13
N ASN A 13 19.26 -3.15 -1.49
CA ASN A 13 19.92 -4.15 -0.63
C ASN A 13 19.08 -4.51 0.62
N THR A 14 17.93 -3.84 0.81
CA THR A 14 17.04 -3.95 1.97
C THR A 14 15.71 -4.65 1.65
N VAL A 15 15.68 -5.60 0.72
CA VAL A 15 14.46 -6.35 0.33
C VAL A 15 13.69 -6.91 1.53
N THR A 16 14.38 -7.52 2.50
CA THR A 16 13.76 -8.06 3.72
C THR A 16 13.04 -6.98 4.53
N ARG A 17 13.61 -5.78 4.60
CA ARG A 17 13.01 -4.66 5.33
C ARG A 17 11.76 -4.15 4.62
N GLU A 18 11.79 -4.04 3.30
CA GLU A 18 10.64 -3.63 2.49
C GLU A 18 9.49 -4.65 2.60
N LEU A 19 9.79 -5.95 2.58
CA LEU A 19 8.80 -7.00 2.79
C LEU A 19 8.20 -6.95 4.20
N LEU A 20 9.02 -6.79 5.24
CA LEU A 20 8.54 -6.66 6.62
C LEU A 20 7.69 -5.40 6.80
N ALA A 21 8.12 -4.27 6.25
CA ALA A 21 7.36 -3.02 6.29
C ALA A 21 6.00 -3.18 5.59
N GLY A 22 5.98 -3.76 4.40
CA GLY A 22 4.74 -4.05 3.67
C GLY A 22 3.80 -4.98 4.44
N ALA A 23 4.34 -6.04 5.08
CA ALA A 23 3.54 -6.96 5.90
C ALA A 23 2.94 -6.28 7.14
N VAL A 24 3.72 -5.47 7.85
CA VAL A 24 3.25 -4.72 9.02
C VAL A 24 2.17 -3.71 8.63
N VAL A 25 2.37 -2.98 7.54
CA VAL A 25 1.39 -2.03 7.03
C VAL A 25 0.11 -2.75 6.58
N ALA A 26 0.22 -3.86 5.87
CA ALA A 26 -0.93 -4.64 5.44
C ALA A 26 -1.78 -5.09 6.64
N LEU A 27 -1.14 -5.54 7.73
CA LEU A 27 -1.84 -5.88 8.97
C LEU A 27 -2.50 -4.66 9.62
N ALA A 28 -1.86 -3.49 9.58
CA ALA A 28 -2.41 -2.25 10.12
C ALA A 28 -3.63 -1.74 9.32
N LEU A 29 -3.66 -1.96 7.99
CA LEU A 29 -4.72 -1.50 7.10
C LEU A 29 -6.02 -2.32 7.21
N ILE A 30 -5.97 -3.57 7.70
CA ILE A 30 -7.16 -4.44 7.82
C ILE A 30 -8.26 -3.79 8.68
N PRO A 31 -8.01 -3.39 9.94
CA PRO A 31 -9.04 -2.77 10.77
C PRO A 31 -9.48 -1.41 10.21
N GLU A 32 -8.58 -0.64 9.61
CA GLU A 32 -8.87 0.68 9.04
C GLU A 32 -9.85 0.60 7.86
N ALA A 33 -9.59 -0.30 6.91
CA ALA A 33 -10.45 -0.54 5.75
C ALA A 33 -11.85 -1.07 6.14
N ILE A 34 -11.92 -1.92 7.17
CA ILE A 34 -13.19 -2.44 7.71
C ILE A 34 -13.97 -1.30 8.36
N ALA A 35 -13.34 -0.51 9.23
CA ALA A 35 -13.98 0.60 9.93
C ALA A 35 -14.55 1.64 8.94
N PHE A 36 -13.77 2.04 7.94
CA PHE A 36 -14.22 3.01 6.94
C PHE A 36 -15.32 2.48 6.04
N SER A 37 -15.30 1.19 5.69
CA SER A 37 -16.40 0.58 4.92
C SER A 37 -17.71 0.62 5.70
N ILE A 38 -17.67 0.34 7.00
CA ILE A 38 -18.84 0.40 7.88
C ILE A 38 -19.37 1.84 7.98
N ILE A 39 -18.49 2.83 8.15
CA ILE A 39 -18.87 4.25 8.21
C ILE A 39 -19.50 4.71 6.88
N ALA A 40 -18.97 4.25 5.75
CA ALA A 40 -19.48 4.55 4.41
C ALA A 40 -20.77 3.78 4.05
N GLY A 41 -21.25 2.87 4.92
CA GLY A 41 -22.45 2.07 4.68
C GLY A 41 -22.29 1.01 3.59
N VAL A 42 -21.06 0.62 3.26
CA VAL A 42 -20.74 -0.42 2.28
C VAL A 42 -20.24 -1.69 2.96
N ASP A 43 -20.32 -2.83 2.27
CA ASP A 43 -19.80 -4.09 2.82
C ASP A 43 -18.28 -3.98 3.05
N PRO A 44 -17.75 -4.45 4.20
CA PRO A 44 -16.31 -4.41 4.52
C PRO A 44 -15.39 -5.00 3.45
N LYS A 45 -15.89 -5.96 2.65
CA LYS A 45 -15.13 -6.53 1.53
C LYS A 45 -14.79 -5.47 0.49
N VAL A 46 -15.64 -4.47 0.29
CA VAL A 46 -15.42 -3.39 -0.67
C VAL A 46 -14.19 -2.57 -0.29
N GLY A 47 -14.05 -2.16 0.98
CA GLY A 47 -12.87 -1.41 1.42
C GLY A 47 -11.58 -2.22 1.37
N LEU A 48 -11.64 -3.53 1.65
CA LEU A 48 -10.49 -4.43 1.54
C LEU A 48 -10.05 -4.60 0.07
N TYR A 49 -10.99 -4.83 -0.84
CA TYR A 49 -10.68 -4.93 -2.27
C TYR A 49 -10.18 -3.61 -2.85
N ALA A 50 -10.79 -2.49 -2.46
CA ALA A 50 -10.34 -1.16 -2.88
C ALA A 50 -8.89 -0.92 -2.44
N SER A 51 -8.57 -1.16 -1.16
CA SER A 51 -7.23 -0.98 -0.61
C SER A 51 -6.19 -1.86 -1.32
N PHE A 52 -6.53 -3.13 -1.58
CA PHE A 52 -5.65 -4.05 -2.31
C PHE A 52 -5.40 -3.58 -3.75
N CYS A 53 -6.45 -3.26 -4.51
CA CYS A 53 -6.33 -2.83 -5.89
C CYS A 53 -5.50 -1.54 -6.00
N ILE A 54 -5.73 -0.57 -5.11
CA ILE A 54 -4.97 0.69 -5.08
C ILE A 54 -3.50 0.41 -4.73
N ALA A 55 -3.22 -0.41 -3.72
CA ALA A 55 -1.85 -0.76 -3.34
C ALA A 55 -1.09 -1.44 -4.50
N VAL A 56 -1.73 -2.36 -5.21
CA VAL A 56 -1.12 -3.03 -6.38
C VAL A 56 -0.86 -2.04 -7.50
N VAL A 57 -1.84 -1.22 -7.87
CA VAL A 57 -1.68 -0.26 -8.98
C VAL A 57 -0.60 0.78 -8.65
N THR A 58 -0.59 1.31 -7.43
CA THR A 58 0.40 2.30 -7.00
C THR A 58 1.79 1.71 -6.78
N ALA A 59 1.93 0.42 -6.50
CA ALA A 59 3.23 -0.24 -6.45
C ALA A 59 3.95 -0.25 -7.82
N PHE A 60 3.20 -0.29 -8.92
CA PHE A 60 3.77 -0.27 -10.28
C PHE A 60 3.76 1.12 -10.93
N ALA A 61 2.68 1.87 -10.76
CA ALA A 61 2.46 3.16 -11.42
C ALA A 61 2.66 4.38 -10.51
N GLY A 62 3.02 4.17 -9.23
CA GLY A 62 3.22 5.24 -8.26
C GLY A 62 4.46 6.07 -8.53
N GLY A 63 4.37 7.38 -8.35
CA GLY A 63 5.48 8.32 -8.56
C GLY A 63 6.43 8.47 -7.37
N ARG A 64 6.09 7.90 -6.21
CA ARG A 64 6.90 8.00 -4.98
C ARG A 64 7.10 6.62 -4.35
N PRO A 65 8.35 6.09 -4.37
CA PRO A 65 8.68 4.83 -3.70
C PRO A 65 8.35 4.88 -2.21
N ALA A 66 7.98 3.73 -1.64
CA ALA A 66 7.59 3.55 -0.24
C ALA A 66 6.35 4.33 0.24
N MET A 67 5.57 4.93 -0.67
CA MET A 67 4.25 5.47 -0.32
C MET A 67 3.21 4.35 -0.24
N ILE A 68 2.37 4.37 0.81
CA ILE A 68 1.23 3.47 0.97
C ILE A 68 -0.03 4.17 0.48
N SER A 69 -0.78 3.52 -0.41
CA SER A 69 -2.06 4.03 -0.91
C SER A 69 -3.14 2.97 -0.64
N ALA A 70 -4.18 3.35 0.10
CA ALA A 70 -5.28 2.47 0.53
C ALA A 70 -6.59 3.25 0.63
N ALA A 71 -7.71 2.56 0.87
CA ALA A 71 -9.00 3.21 1.04
C ALA A 71 -9.13 3.86 2.44
N THR A 72 -9.21 5.19 2.49
CA THR A 72 -9.36 5.98 3.73
C THR A 72 -10.70 6.72 3.73
N GLY A 73 -11.34 6.86 4.89
CA GLY A 73 -12.44 7.80 5.09
C GLY A 73 -11.88 9.20 5.35
N ALA A 74 -12.33 10.20 4.59
CA ALA A 74 -12.02 11.61 4.81
C ALA A 74 -13.02 12.24 5.78
#